data_AF-A0A659UE56-F1
#
_entry.id   AF-A0A659UE56-F1
#
_cell.length_a   1.000
_cell.length_b   1.000
_cell.length_c   1.000
_cell.angle_alpha   90.00
_cell.angle_beta   90.00
_cell.angle_gamma   90.00
#
_symmetry.space_group_name_H-M   'P 1'
#
loop_
_entity.id
_entity.type
_entity.pdbx_description
1 polymer ?
#
loop_
_entity_poly.entity_id
_entity_poly.type
_entity_poly.pdbx_seq_one_letter_code
_entity_poly.pdbx_strand_id
1 'polypeptide(L)'
;LGPDEWLVIDEAGKDPLADCAEVSALHSSVGISHRNIAISVTGPAAEAAINSGCPQDLSLEAFPVGAASRTILGKAEIVLLRTAEDAFRVECWRSFSDYVFTFLSEGARDA
;
A
#
# COMPACT_ATOMS: atom_id res chain seq x y z
N LEU A 1 -1.89 -4.23 -10.30
CA LEU A 1 -1.64 -5.36 -9.38
C LEU A 1 -1.64 -6.72 -10.11
N GLY A 2 -2.07 -6.74 -11.37
CA GLY A 2 -1.53 -7.52 -12.48
C GLY A 2 -1.40 -6.59 -13.72
N PRO A 3 -1.11 -7.11 -14.93
CA PRO A 3 -1.04 -6.31 -16.16
C PRO A 3 -2.31 -5.52 -16.52
N ASP A 4 -3.46 -5.97 -16.02
CA ASP A 4 -4.82 -5.49 -16.34
C ASP A 4 -5.65 -5.12 -15.08
N GLU A 5 -4.98 -4.96 -13.92
CA GLU A 5 -5.64 -4.63 -12.65
C GLU A 5 -4.99 -3.39 -12.04
N TRP A 6 -5.78 -2.43 -11.57
CA TRP A 6 -5.29 -1.23 -10.89
C TRP A 6 -5.95 -1.05 -9.53
N LEU A 7 -5.19 -0.53 -8.57
CA LEU A 7 -5.72 0.04 -7.34
C LEU A 7 -5.65 1.56 -7.49
N VAL A 8 -6.80 2.21 -7.58
CA VAL A 8 -6.89 3.67 -7.72
C VAL A 8 -7.14 4.28 -6.35
N ILE A 9 -6.30 5.23 -5.96
CA ILE A 9 -6.41 6.00 -4.72
C ILE A 9 -6.63 7.46 -5.13
N ASP A 10 -7.71 8.05 -4.65
CA ASP A 10 -7.94 9.49 -4.78
C ASP A 10 -7.81 10.14 -3.39
N GLU A 11 -6.92 11.12 -3.29
CA GLU A 11 -6.71 11.93 -2.09
C GLU A 11 -7.32 13.34 -2.22
N ALA A 12 -7.92 13.64 -3.38
CA ALA A 12 -8.49 14.95 -3.72
C ALA A 12 -10.01 15.05 -3.42
N GLY A 13 -10.64 13.96 -2.96
CA GLY A 13 -12.07 13.91 -2.66
C GLY A 13 -12.96 13.79 -3.90
N LYS A 14 -12.44 13.24 -4.99
CA LYS A 14 -13.18 12.96 -6.24
C LYS A 14 -13.91 11.62 -6.15
N ASP A 15 -14.62 11.29 -7.23
CA ASP A 15 -15.30 10.00 -7.39
C ASP A 15 -14.75 9.23 -8.61
N PRO A 16 -13.70 8.41 -8.43
CA PRO A 16 -13.15 7.60 -9.51
C PRO A 16 -14.15 6.62 -10.12
N LEU A 17 -15.19 6.22 -9.39
CA LEU A 17 -16.21 5.32 -9.95
C LEU A 17 -17.14 6.06 -10.90
N ALA A 18 -17.51 7.30 -10.58
CA ALA A 18 -18.23 8.16 -11.51
C ALA A 18 -17.40 8.41 -12.78
N ASP A 19 -16.10 8.70 -12.64
CA ASP A 19 -15.20 8.88 -13.79
C ASP A 19 -15.11 7.61 -14.67
N CYS A 20 -15.04 6.42 -14.06
CA CYS A 20 -15.05 5.15 -14.79
C CYS A 20 -16.38 4.87 -15.49
N ALA A 21 -17.52 5.29 -14.93
CA ALA A 21 -18.84 5.04 -15.51
C ALA A 21 -19.02 5.67 -16.91
N GLU A 22 -18.26 6.73 -17.22
CA GLU A 22 -18.28 7.41 -18.52
C GLU A 22 -17.40 6.72 -19.59
N VAL A 23 -16.61 5.71 -19.21
CA VAL A 23 -15.67 5.05 -20.12
C VAL A 23 -16.36 3.97 -20.96
N SER A 24 -16.28 4.10 -22.28
CA SER A 24 -16.89 3.13 -23.21
C SER A 24 -16.06 1.87 -23.48
N ALA A 25 -14.76 1.89 -23.15
CA ALA A 25 -13.90 0.72 -23.27
C ALA A 25 -14.30 -0.36 -22.26
N LEU A 26 -14.15 -1.64 -22.61
CA LEU A 26 -14.47 -2.76 -21.72
C LEU A 26 -13.60 -2.69 -20.46
N HIS A 27 -14.25 -2.59 -19.29
CA HIS A 27 -13.56 -2.56 -18.00
C HIS A 27 -14.49 -3.04 -16.88
N SER A 28 -13.92 -3.22 -15.68
CA SER A 28 -14.67 -3.43 -14.44
C SER A 28 -14.12 -2.48 -13.38
N SER A 29 -15.01 -1.68 -12.77
CA SER A 29 -14.68 -0.74 -11.69
C SER A 29 -15.47 -1.10 -10.44
N VAL A 30 -14.78 -1.28 -9.31
CA VAL A 30 -15.41 -1.69 -8.05
C VAL A 30 -14.91 -0.81 -6.90
N GLY A 31 -15.85 -0.22 -6.17
CA GLY A 31 -15.56 0.54 -4.95
C GLY A 31 -15.13 -0.36 -3.81
N ILE A 32 -13.90 -0.18 -3.33
CA ILE A 32 -13.31 -0.99 -2.26
C ILE A 32 -12.82 -0.15 -1.07
N SER A 33 -13.21 1.12 -1.00
CA SER A 33 -12.76 2.06 0.05
C SER A 33 -13.13 1.62 1.47
N HIS A 34 -14.20 0.83 1.64
CA HIS A 34 -14.56 0.23 2.93
C HIS A 34 -13.83 -1.10 3.21
N ARG A 35 -13.30 -1.77 2.19
CA ARG A 35 -12.55 -3.03 2.31
C ARG A 35 -11.14 -2.81 2.83
N ASN A 36 -10.49 -1.72 2.42
CA ASN A 36 -9.09 -1.44 2.71
C ASN A 36 -8.91 -0.31 3.73
N ILE A 37 -7.72 -0.25 4.33
CA ILE A 37 -7.20 0.91 5.06
C ILE A 37 -5.73 1.10 4.73
N ALA A 38 -5.28 2.35 4.76
CA ALA A 38 -3.88 2.72 4.63
C ALA A 38 -3.27 3.09 5.99
N ILE A 39 -2.04 2.64 6.20
CA ILE A 39 -1.17 3.05 7.29
C ILE A 39 0.03 3.78 6.67
N SER A 40 0.32 4.98 7.16
CA SER A 40 1.53 5.72 6.78
C SER A 40 2.69 5.29 7.66
N VAL A 41 3.82 4.91 7.05
CA VAL A 41 5.06 4.56 7.74
C VAL A 41 6.14 5.53 7.25
N THR A 42 6.61 6.39 8.15
CA THR A 42 7.46 7.54 7.79
C THR A 42 8.63 7.71 8.75
N GLY A 43 9.78 8.10 8.20
CA GLY A 43 10.99 8.44 8.92
C GLY A 43 12.19 7.60 8.47
N PRO A 44 13.41 7.92 8.93
CA PRO A 44 14.65 7.34 8.40
C PRO A 44 14.73 5.81 8.49
N ALA A 45 13.99 5.20 9.42
CA ALA A 45 13.95 3.76 9.64
C ALA A 45 12.70 3.08 9.04
N ALA A 46 11.88 3.79 8.26
CA ALA A 46 10.63 3.25 7.70
C ALA A 46 10.85 1.99 6.84
N GLU A 47 11.92 1.98 6.04
CA GLU A 47 12.32 0.83 5.24
C GLU A 47 12.60 -0.39 6.14
N ALA A 48 13.43 -0.21 7.18
CA ALA A 48 13.79 -1.27 8.12
C ALA A 48 12.57 -1.79 8.89
N ALA A 49 11.69 -0.90 9.34
CA ALA A 49 10.46 -1.26 10.03
C ALA A 49 9.56 -2.17 9.16
N ILE A 50 9.43 -1.90 7.87
CA ILE A 50 8.63 -2.71 6.93
C ILE A 50 9.35 -4.02 6.58
N ASN A 51 10.67 -3.97 6.35
CA ASN A 51 11.50 -5.15 6.06
C ASN A 51 11.56 -6.17 7.20
N SER A 52 11.22 -5.78 8.44
CA SER A 52 11.09 -6.72 9.56
C SER A 52 10.07 -7.83 9.31
N GLY A 53 9.11 -7.63 8.40
CA GLY A 53 8.10 -8.62 8.01
C GLY A 53 7.85 -8.75 6.52
N CYS A 54 8.47 -7.91 5.69
CA CYS A 54 8.33 -7.94 4.24
C CYS A 54 9.58 -8.56 3.59
N PRO A 55 9.45 -9.63 2.79
CA PRO A 55 10.60 -10.27 2.15
C PRO A 55 11.13 -9.54 0.91
N GLN A 56 10.44 -8.48 0.46
CA GLN A 56 10.82 -7.72 -0.72
C GLN A 56 11.96 -6.76 -0.37
N ASP A 57 12.95 -6.62 -1.25
CA ASP A 57 13.99 -5.59 -1.10
C ASP A 57 13.38 -4.20 -1.29
N LEU A 58 13.45 -3.38 -0.24
CA LEU A 58 12.91 -2.03 -0.21
C LEU A 58 13.98 -0.93 -0.29
N SER A 59 15.23 -1.31 -0.56
CA SER A 59 16.30 -0.35 -0.82
C SER A 59 15.92 0.61 -1.95
N LEU A 60 16.47 1.83 -1.95
CA LEU A 60 16.16 2.82 -3.00
C LEU A 60 16.46 2.33 -4.42
N GLU A 61 17.45 1.44 -4.58
CA GLU A 61 17.80 0.84 -5.86
C GLU A 61 16.73 -0.14 -6.35
N ALA A 62 16.21 -1.01 -5.48
CA ALA A 62 15.22 -2.02 -5.83
C ALA A 62 13.77 -1.50 -5.81
N PHE A 63 13.46 -0.55 -4.92
CA PHE A 63 12.12 -0.02 -4.70
C PHE A 63 12.16 1.52 -4.61
N PRO A 64 12.40 2.23 -5.74
CA PRO A 64 12.54 3.68 -5.76
C PRO A 64 11.22 4.41 -5.42
N VAL A 65 11.28 5.73 -5.19
CA VAL A 65 10.08 6.56 -4.99
C VAL A 65 9.12 6.40 -6.17
N GLY A 66 7.84 6.20 -5.88
CA GLY A 66 6.78 5.91 -6.84
C GLY A 66 6.62 4.41 -7.17
N ALA A 67 7.53 3.54 -6.70
CA ALA A 67 7.35 2.10 -6.81
C ALA A 67 6.17 1.62 -5.97
N ALA A 68 5.43 0.67 -6.51
CA ALA A 68 4.33 0.01 -5.82
C ALA A 68 4.30 -1.48 -6.14
N SER A 69 3.98 -2.31 -5.14
CA SER A 69 3.86 -3.76 -5.29
C SER A 69 2.81 -4.33 -4.35
N ARG A 70 2.19 -5.44 -4.78
CA ARG A 70 1.48 -6.35 -3.86
C ARG A 70 2.51 -7.31 -3.30
N THR A 71 2.56 -7.43 -1.97
CA THR A 71 3.52 -8.28 -1.26
C THR A 71 2.90 -8.77 0.06
N ILE A 72 3.69 -9.42 0.91
CA ILE A 72 3.28 -9.88 2.23
C ILE A 72 4.01 -9.10 3.32
N LEU A 73 3.32 -8.86 4.43
CA LEU A 73 3.89 -8.42 5.71
C LEU A 73 3.51 -9.46 6.77
N GLY A 74 4.48 -10.26 7.20
CA GLY A 74 4.25 -11.40 8.07
C GLY A 74 3.27 -12.39 7.45
N LYS A 75 2.03 -12.40 7.94
CA LYS A 75 0.94 -13.29 7.45
C LYS A 75 -0.17 -12.56 6.68
N ALA A 76 -0.04 -11.26 6.46
CA ALA A 76 -1.04 -10.45 5.77
C ALA A 76 -0.54 -10.02 4.38
N GLU A 77 -1.41 -10.08 3.37
CA GLU A 77 -1.16 -9.40 2.10
C GLU A 77 -1.28 -7.89 2.30
N ILE A 78 -0.33 -7.15 1.72
CA ILE A 78 -0.34 -5.69 1.65
C ILE A 78 -0.13 -5.21 0.22
N VAL A 79 -0.57 -3.99 -0.07
CA VAL A 79 -0.07 -3.19 -1.19
C VAL A 79 0.82 -2.10 -0.63
N LEU A 80 2.08 -2.10 -1.05
CA LEU A 80 3.08 -1.14 -0.63
C LEU A 80 3.26 -0.09 -1.73
N LEU A 81 3.32 1.18 -1.35
CA LEU A 81 3.65 2.31 -2.23
C LEU A 81 4.69 3.19 -1.54
N ARG A 82 5.85 3.42 -2.17
CA ARG A 82 6.85 4.37 -1.66
C ARG A 82 6.51 5.78 -2.13
N THR A 83 6.08 6.63 -1.20
CA THR A 83 5.59 7.99 -1.51
C THR A 83 6.69 9.05 -1.42
N ALA A 84 7.75 8.79 -0.65
CA ALA A 84 8.95 9.62 -0.59
C ALA A 84 10.17 8.75 -0.22
N GLU A 85 11.36 9.37 -0.10
CA GLU A 85 12.60 8.67 0.25
C GLU A 85 12.45 7.83 1.52
N ASP A 86 11.79 8.37 2.54
CA ASP A 86 11.60 7.76 3.85
C ASP A 86 10.11 7.62 4.21
N ALA A 87 9.22 7.54 3.21
CA ALA A 87 7.78 7.44 3.41
C ALA A 87 7.14 6.35 2.55
N PHE A 88 6.30 5.54 3.20
CA PHE A 88 5.56 4.45 2.58
C PHE A 88 4.09 4.51 2.99
N ARG A 89 3.21 4.18 2.03
CA ARG A 89 1.82 3.83 2.28
C ARG A 89 1.69 2.31 2.26
N VAL A 90 1.21 1.76 3.37
CA VAL A 90 0.91 0.33 3.52
C VAL A 90 -0.61 0.16 3.51
N GLU A 91 -1.14 -0.37 2.41
CA GLU A 91 -2.55 -0.71 2.25
C GLU A 91 -2.78 -2.16 2.65
N CYS A 92 -3.77 -2.41 3.49
CA CYS A 92 -4.19 -3.76 3.86
C CYS A 92 -5.71 -3.86 3.90
N TRP A 93 -6.24 -5.07 3.94
CA TRP A 93 -7.66 -5.27 4.23
C TRP A 93 -7.96 -4.78 5.65
N ARG A 94 -9.08 -4.08 5.82
CA ARG A 94 -9.48 -3.44 7.07
C ARG A 94 -9.54 -4.43 8.25
N SER A 95 -9.94 -5.68 8.00
CA SER A 95 -9.98 -6.73 9.03
C SER A 95 -8.60 -7.15 9.56
N PHE A 96 -7.53 -6.87 8.82
CA PHE A 96 -6.15 -7.14 9.23
C PHE A 96 -5.45 -5.90 9.81
N SER A 97 -6.14 -4.76 9.88
CA SER A 97 -5.54 -3.47 10.25
C SER A 97 -4.84 -3.50 11.61
N ASP A 98 -5.48 -4.07 12.64
CA ASP A 98 -4.88 -4.19 13.97
C ASP A 98 -3.59 -5.02 13.95
N TYR A 99 -3.57 -6.13 13.20
CA TYR A 99 -2.39 -6.97 13.04
C TYR A 99 -1.27 -6.22 12.32
N VAL A 100 -1.56 -5.61 11.18
CA VAL A 100 -0.57 -4.88 10.37
C VAL A 100 -0.01 -3.69 11.14
N PHE A 101 -0.87 -2.90 11.80
CA PHE A 101 -0.46 -1.74 12.59
C PHE A 101 0.41 -2.15 13.78
N THR A 102 0.02 -3.19 14.50
CA THR A 102 0.82 -3.71 15.63
C THR A 102 2.18 -4.22 15.15
N PHE A 103 2.21 -4.97 14.05
CA PHE A 103 3.44 -5.47 13.46
C PHE A 103 4.40 -4.33 13.09
N LEU A 104 3.91 -3.32 12.36
CA LEU A 104 4.70 -2.15 11.97
C LEU A 104 5.18 -1.35 13.20
N SER A 105 4.34 -1.27 14.24
CA SER A 105 4.70 -0.56 15.48
C SER A 105 5.84 -1.25 16.24
N GLU A 106 5.86 -2.58 16.30
CA GLU A 106 6.99 -3.32 16.89
C GLU A 106 8.22 -3.22 15.98
N GLY A 107 8.05 -3.42 14.66
CA GLY A 107 9.14 -3.26 13.70
C GLY A 107 9.81 -1.87 13.76
N ALA A 108 9.04 -0.82 14.01
CA ALA A 108 9.55 0.54 14.17
C ALA A 108 10.31 0.77 15.50
N ARG A 109 10.05 -0.03 16.54
CA ARG A 109 10.81 0.05 17.81
C ARG A 109 12.17 -0.61 17.72
N ASP A 110 12.28 -1.64 16.88
CA ASP A 110 13.50 -2.44 16.71
C ASP A 110 14.43 -1.92 15.60
N ALA A 111 13.97 -0.92 14.83
CA ALA A 111 14.65 -0.37 13.66
C ALA A 111 15.66 0.75 13.95
#